data_AF-A0A356BDV5-F1
#
_entry.id   AF-A0A356BDV5-F1
#
_cell.length_a   1.000
_cell.length_b   1.000
_cell.length_c   1.000
_cell.angle_alpha   90.00
_cell.angle_beta   90.00
_cell.angle_gamma   90.00
#
_symmetry.space_group_name_H-M   'P 1'
#
loop_
_entity.id
_entity.type
_entity.pdbx_description
1 polymer ?
#
loop_
_entity_poly.entity_id
_entity_poly.type
_entity_poly.pdbx_seq_one_letter_code
_entity_poly.pdbx_strand_id
1 'polypeptide(L)' 'PGMTVNQAIALAGGLTERASRDKILISREGQKNQHENGNLNSRILAGDTITIEQRFF' A
#
# COMPACT_ATOMS: atom_id res chain seq x y z
N PRO A 1 16.30 0.43 9.74
CA PRO A 1 15.92 1.04 8.43
C PRO A 1 14.72 0.30 7.83
N GLY A 2 13.71 1.02 7.36
CA GLY A 2 12.50 0.42 6.80
C GLY A 2 11.94 1.28 5.68
N MET A 3 11.06 0.69 4.88
CA MET A 3 10.38 1.37 3.78
C MET A 3 8.95 1.71 4.18
N THR A 4 8.41 2.77 3.61
CA THR A 4 7.01 3.19 3.77
C THR A 4 6.22 2.87 2.51
N VAL A 5 4.89 2.84 2.64
CA VAL A 5 3.98 2.75 1.49
C VAL A 5 4.29 3.83 0.45
N ASN A 6 4.53 5.08 0.86
CA ASN A 6 4.85 6.17 -0.06
C ASN A 6 6.12 5.90 -0.88
N GLN A 7 7.16 5.38 -0.23
CA GLN A 7 8.41 5.02 -0.90
C GLN A 7 8.21 3.86 -1.89
N ALA A 8 7.44 2.84 -1.50
CA ALA A 8 7.11 1.72 -2.40
C ALA A 8 6.32 2.18 -3.64
N ILE A 9 5.36 3.08 -3.45
CA ILE A 9 4.59 3.70 -4.54
C ILE A 9 5.52 4.47 -5.48
N ALA A 10 6.42 5.29 -4.95
CA ALA A 10 7.36 6.06 -5.76
C ALA A 10 8.26 5.15 -6.60
N LEU A 11 8.72 4.03 -6.02
CA LEU A 11 9.50 3.01 -6.73
C LEU A 11 8.69 2.30 -7.83
N ALA A 12 7.38 2.14 -7.63
CA ALA A 12 6.47 1.54 -8.61
C ALA A 12 6.03 2.50 -9.74
N GLY A 13 6.52 3.75 -9.76
CA GLY A 13 6.19 4.75 -10.78
C GLY A 13 5.11 5.76 -10.35
N GLY A 14 4.73 5.79 -9.08
CA GLY A 14 3.78 6.74 -8.52
C GLY A 14 2.34 6.25 -8.47
N LEU A 15 1.45 7.07 -7.91
CA LEU A 15 0.01 6.83 -7.91
C LEU A 15 -0.56 7.09 -9.30
N THR A 16 -1.55 6.28 -9.69
CA THR A 16 -2.40 6.63 -10.84
C THR A 16 -3.38 7.75 -10.46
N GLU A 17 -3.92 8.44 -11.46
CA GLU A 17 -4.87 9.55 -11.25
C GLU A 17 -6.12 9.13 -10.45
N ARG A 18 -6.54 7.87 -10.57
CA ARG A 18 -7.74 7.33 -9.90
C ARG A 18 -7.44 6.63 -8.58
N ALA A 19 -6.18 6.53 -8.18
CA ALA A 19 -5.80 5.83 -6.95
C ALA A 19 -6.35 6.55 -5.71
N SER A 20 -7.00 5.81 -4.83
CA SER A 20 -7.54 6.34 -3.57
C SER A 20 -6.46 6.34 -2.48
N ARG A 21 -6.13 7.53 -1.96
CA ARG A 21 -5.18 7.67 -0.84
C ARG A 21 -5.71 7.13 0.49
N ASP A 22 -7.03 6.97 0.58
CA ASP A 22 -7.72 6.51 1.80
C ASP A 22 -8.02 5.01 1.78
N LYS A 23 -7.78 4.33 0.64
CA LYS A 23 -8.04 2.89 0.46
C LYS A 23 -6.75 2.15 0.13
N ILE A 24 -5.81 2.24 1.06
CA ILE A 24 -4.53 1.55 1.01
C ILE A 24 -4.65 0.30 1.89
N LEU A 25 -4.43 -0.87 1.31
CA LEU A 25 -4.47 -2.16 1.98
C LEU A 25 -3.07 -2.77 1.98
N ILE A 26 -2.63 -3.24 3.14
CA ILE A 26 -1.34 -3.94 3.30
C ILE A 26 -1.66 -5.39 3.63
N SER A 27 -1.20 -6.31 2.78
CA SER A 27 -1.21 -7.75 3.04
C SER A 27 0.18 -8.16 3.50
N ARG A 28 0.28 -8.63 4.75
CA ARG A 28 1.56 -9.10 5.32
C ARG A 28 1.93 -10.48 4.79
N GLU A 29 3.21 -10.71 4.55
CA GLU A 29 3.70 -12.02 4.13
C GLU A 29 3.28 -13.11 5.15
N GLY A 30 2.77 -14.24 4.66
CA GLY A 30 2.35 -15.36 5.49
C GLY A 30 0.98 -15.22 6.15
N GLN A 31 0.36 -14.02 6.14
CA GLN A 31 -1.01 -13.83 6.63
C GLN A 31 -2.01 -13.94 5.47
N LYS A 32 -2.69 -15.09 5.38
CA LYS A 32 -3.75 -15.30 4.38
C LYS A 32 -5.03 -14.56 4.78
N ASN A 33 -5.58 -13.78 3.86
CA ASN A 33 -6.86 -13.08 3.95
C ASN A 33 -6.96 -12.00 5.06
N GLN A 34 -5.84 -11.52 5.59
CA GLN A 34 -5.83 -10.35 6.48
C GLN A 34 -5.21 -9.18 5.74
N HIS A 35 -5.98 -8.09 5.69
CA HIS A 35 -5.52 -6.81 5.18
C HIS A 35 -5.57 -5.80 6.32
N GLU A 36 -4.49 -5.07 6.48
CA GLU A 36 -4.42 -3.92 7.37
C GLU A 36 -4.71 -2.66 6.55
N ASN A 37 -5.56 -1.79 7.08
CA ASN A 37 -5.71 -0.45 6.52
C ASN A 37 -4.40 0.32 6.76
N GLY A 38 -3.80 0.78 5.67
CA GLY A 38 -2.58 1.56 5.66
C GLY A 38 -2.81 3.02 5.29
N ASN A 39 -1.75 3.80 5.40
CA ASN A 39 -1.63 5.14 4.85
C ASN A 39 -0.23 5.30 4.24
N LEU A 40 0.04 6.44 3.60
CA LEU A 40 1.32 6.71 2.94
C LEU A 40 2.55 6.58 3.87
N ASN A 41 2.38 6.84 5.17
CA ASN A 41 3.46 6.77 6.15
C ASN A 41 3.58 5.38 6.83
N SER A 42 2.69 4.45 6.48
CA SER A 42 2.70 3.12 7.08
C SER A 42 3.97 2.38 6.70
N ARG A 43 4.60 1.73 7.69
CA ARG A 43 5.80 0.93 7.48
C ARG A 43 5.43 -0.42 6.86
N ILE A 44 6.23 -0.79 5.87
CA ILE A 44 6.15 -2.08 5.20
C ILE A 44 7.41 -2.90 5.45
N LEU A 45 7.24 -4.21 5.38
CA LEU A 45 8.29 -5.21 5.51
C LEU A 45 8.52 -5.87 4.14
N ALA A 46 9.64 -6.57 4.01
CA ALA A 46 9.87 -7.42 2.84
C ALA A 46 8.77 -8.50 2.76
N GLY A 47 8.32 -8.79 1.54
CA GLY A 47 7.23 -9.75 1.32
C GLY A 47 5.81 -9.16 1.41
N ASP A 48 5.65 -7.93 1.93
CA ASP A 48 4.34 -7.28 1.97
C ASP A 48 3.83 -6.96 0.56
N THR A 49 2.52 -7.13 0.35
CA THR A 49 1.82 -6.64 -0.84
C THR A 49 1.02 -5.39 -0.48
N ILE A 50 1.18 -4.32 -1.26
CA ILE A 50 0.40 -3.09 -1.14
C ILE A 50 -0.64 -3.07 -2.25
N THR A 51 -1.90 -2.93 -1.88
CA THR A 51 -3.01 -2.73 -2.82
C THR A 51 -3.60 -1.35 -2.60
N ILE A 52 -3.79 -0.59 -3.69
CA ILE A 52 -4.41 0.73 -3.66
C ILE A 52 -5.63 0.67 -4.55
N GLU A 53 -6.82 0.77 -3.94
CA GLU A 53 -8.06 0.75 -4.70
C GLU A 53 -8.27 2.05 -5.47
N GLN A 54 -9.07 1.99 -6.53
CA GLN A 54 -9.51 3.18 -7.25
C GLN A 54 -10.68 3.87 -6.52
N ARG A 55 -10.81 5.19 -6.70
CA ARG A 55 -12.05 5.90 -6.34
C ARG A 55 -13.06 5.84 -7.48
N PHE A 56 -14.34 5.68 -7.14
CA PHE A 56 -15.43 5.57 -8.12
C PHE A 56 -16.16 6.88 -8.41
N PHE A 57 -15.82 7.98 -7.73
CA PHE A 57 -16.44 9.30 -7.88
C PHE A 57 -15.57 10.35 -7.20
#